data_AF-A0A6L7IF33-F1
#
_entry.id   AF-A0A6L7IF33-F1
#
_cell.length_a   1.000
_cell.length_b   1.000
_cell.length_c   1.000
_cell.angle_alpha   90.00
_cell.angle_beta   90.00
_cell.angle_gamma   90.00
#
_symmetry.space_group_name_H-M   'P 1'
#
loop_
_entity.id
_entity.type
_entity.pdbx_description
1 polymer ?
#
loop_
_entity_poly.entity_id
_entity_poly.type
_entity_poly.pdbx_seq_one_letter_code
_entity_poly.pdbx_strand_id
1 'polypeptide(L)'
;MGLKDFIFGKPTKIENEFFGTMLFLKDKKDKFKSYFECRRQFIPSNKIIEICINGNLNDSVQKQIDFFKSIEDNYSVITKVISPLIEDEF
;
A
#
# COMPACT_ATOMS: atom_id res chain seq x y z
N MET A 1 -21.13 1.66 15.02
CA MET A 1 -21.34 0.89 13.77
C MET A 1 -21.64 1.90 12.68
N GLY A 2 -20.67 2.16 11.80
CA GLY A 2 -20.67 3.32 10.91
C GLY A 2 -20.99 2.98 9.45
N LEU A 3 -21.23 4.00 8.63
CA LEU A 3 -21.48 3.87 7.19
C LEU A 3 -20.39 3.06 6.45
N LYS A 4 -19.13 3.16 6.91
CA LYS A 4 -17.98 2.42 6.34
C LYS A 4 -18.11 0.91 6.55
N ASP A 5 -18.61 0.46 7.70
CA ASP A 5 -18.86 -0.96 7.99
C ASP A 5 -19.94 -1.53 7.05
N PHE A 6 -20.92 -0.71 6.66
CA PHE A 6 -22.02 -1.11 5.78
C PHE A 6 -21.56 -1.35 4.34
N ILE A 7 -20.66 -0.49 3.83
CA ILE A 7 -20.13 -0.56 2.47
C ILE A 7 -19.07 -1.66 2.33
N PHE A 8 -18.12 -1.77 3.27
CA PHE A 8 -16.96 -2.66 3.13
C PHE A 8 -17.07 -3.98 3.91
N GLY A 9 -18.02 -4.12 4.84
CA GLY A 9 -18.08 -5.28 5.74
C GLY A 9 -16.89 -5.33 6.72
N LYS A 10 -16.75 -6.43 7.46
CA LYS A 10 -15.55 -6.65 8.30
C LYS A 10 -14.35 -6.93 7.38
N PRO A 11 -13.25 -6.18 7.48
CA PRO A 11 -12.08 -6.39 6.62
C PRO A 11 -11.45 -7.76 6.88
N THR A 12 -10.95 -8.39 5.82
CA THR A 12 -10.22 -9.67 5.93
C THR A 12 -8.76 -9.38 6.23
N LYS A 13 -8.22 -9.95 7.31
CA LYS A 13 -6.81 -9.82 7.67
C LYS A 13 -5.99 -10.92 7.00
N ILE A 14 -4.89 -10.54 6.36
CA ILE A 14 -3.94 -11.45 5.70
C ILE A 14 -2.54 -11.05 6.16
N GLU A 15 -1.69 -12.03 6.45
CA GLU A 15 -0.27 -11.78 6.74
C GLU A 15 0.54 -12.00 5.47
N ASN A 16 1.47 -11.07 5.19
CA ASN A 16 2.39 -11.14 4.07
C ASN A 16 3.81 -10.81 4.55
N GLU A 17 4.81 -11.57 4.08
CA GLU A 17 6.19 -11.39 4.54
C GLU A 17 6.77 -10.01 4.25
N PHE A 18 6.36 -9.39 3.13
CA PHE A 18 6.88 -8.08 2.71
C PHE A 18 5.98 -6.93 3.18
N PHE A 19 4.66 -7.05 3.03
CA PHE A 19 3.71 -5.99 3.40
C PHE A 19 3.28 -6.02 4.87
N GLY A 20 3.69 -7.05 5.62
CA GLY A 20 3.25 -7.26 6.99
C GLY A 20 1.78 -7.63 7.04
N THR A 21 1.07 -7.06 8.03
CA THR A 21 -0.37 -7.20 8.12
C THR A 21 -1.06 -6.39 7.01
N MET A 22 -1.87 -7.09 6.22
CA MET A 22 -2.71 -6.54 5.17
C MET A 22 -4.20 -6.65 5.57
N LEU A 23 -4.94 -5.56 5.47
CA LEU A 23 -6.39 -5.53 5.63
C LEU A 23 -7.03 -5.40 4.26
N PHE A 24 -7.79 -6.40 3.83
CA PHE A 24 -8.55 -6.36 2.59
C PHE A 24 -9.89 -5.68 2.79
N LEU A 25 -10.12 -4.58 2.08
CA LEU A 25 -11.39 -3.88 2.02
C LEU A 25 -12.07 -4.20 0.70
N LYS A 26 -13.15 -4.98 0.79
CA LYS A 26 -13.95 -5.38 -0.36
C LYS A 26 -15.01 -4.32 -0.65
N ASP A 27 -14.94 -3.70 -1.83
CA ASP A 27 -16.06 -2.93 -2.34
C ASP A 27 -17.14 -3.91 -2.86
N LYS A 28 -18.34 -3.84 -2.29
CA LYS A 28 -19.46 -4.74 -2.63
C LYS A 28 -20.11 -4.43 -3.98
N LYS A 29 -19.91 -3.22 -4.50
CA LYS A 29 -20.53 -2.73 -5.75
C LYS A 29 -19.59 -2.88 -6.93
N ASP A 30 -18.30 -2.64 -6.72
CA ASP A 30 -17.28 -2.68 -7.77
C ASP A 30 -16.02 -3.40 -7.31
N LYS A 31 -15.78 -4.60 -7.82
CA LYS A 31 -14.59 -5.39 -7.48
C LYS A 31 -13.27 -4.67 -7.80
N PHE A 32 -13.25 -3.78 -8.79
CA PHE A 32 -12.05 -3.03 -9.17
C PHE A 32 -11.71 -1.88 -8.20
N LYS A 33 -12.61 -1.58 -7.25
CA LYS A 33 -12.39 -0.63 -6.16
C LYS A 33 -12.02 -1.30 -4.84
N SER A 34 -11.83 -2.61 -4.83
CA SER A 34 -11.30 -3.30 -3.66
C SER A 34 -9.79 -3.06 -3.56
N TYR A 35 -9.30 -2.99 -2.33
CA TYR A 35 -7.90 -2.70 -2.07
C TYR A 35 -7.44 -3.29 -0.73
N PHE A 36 -6.13 -3.31 -0.54
CA PHE A 36 -5.47 -3.69 0.70
C PHE A 36 -4.87 -2.47 1.38
N GLU A 37 -5.09 -2.33 2.68
CA GLU A 37 -4.36 -1.43 3.55
C GLU A 37 -3.25 -2.23 4.23
N CYS A 38 -2.00 -1.83 4.02
CA CYS A 38 -0.82 -2.50 4.55
C CYS A 38 -0.07 -1.56 5.48
N ARG A 39 0.49 -2.08 6.57
CA ARG A 39 1.34 -1.29 7.47
C ARG A 39 2.66 -2.02 7.70
N ARG A 40 3.76 -1.37 7.34
CA ARG A 40 5.10 -1.96 7.42
C ARG A 40 6.17 -0.92 7.74
N GLN A 41 7.34 -1.42 8.14
CA GLN A 41 8.55 -0.62 8.25
C GLN A 41 9.08 -0.31 6.85
N PHE A 42 9.40 0.96 6.60
CA PHE A 42 10.05 1.42 5.38
C PHE A 42 11.54 1.52 5.64
N ILE A 43 12.32 0.67 4.98
CA ILE A 43 13.74 0.49 5.30
C ILE A 43 14.53 1.81 5.19
N PRO A 44 14.37 2.62 4.12
CA PRO A 44 15.21 3.81 3.95
C PRO A 44 15.06 4.89 5.02
N SER A 45 13.88 5.00 5.66
CA SER A 45 13.64 6.00 6.71
C SER A 45 13.50 5.40 8.11
N ASN A 46 13.46 4.06 8.21
CA ASN A 46 13.19 3.32 9.44
C ASN A 46 11.85 3.68 10.12
N LYS A 47 10.91 4.28 9.38
CA LYS A 47 9.58 4.65 9.87
C LYS A 47 8.54 3.63 9.45
N ILE A 48 7.43 3.59 10.19
CA ILE A 48 6.26 2.83 9.76
C ILE A 48 5.51 3.65 8.72
N ILE A 49 5.18 3.04 7.58
CA ILE A 49 4.36 3.62 6.52
C ILE A 49 3.09 2.81 6.32
N GLU A 50 2.08 3.46 5.76
CA GLU A 50 0.84 2.84 5.29
C GLU A 50 0.84 2.81 3.77
N ILE A 51 0.47 1.67 3.20
CA ILE A 51 0.46 1.44 1.75
C ILE A 51 -0.92 0.94 1.35
N CYS A 52 -1.54 1.60 0.38
CA CYS A 52 -2.75 1.13 -0.26
C CYS A 52 -2.43 0.42 -1.58
N ILE A 53 -2.92 -0.81 -1.74
CA ILE A 53 -2.72 -1.62 -2.94
C ILE A 53 -4.07 -1.98 -3.53
N ASN A 54 -4.40 -1.47 -4.71
CA ASN A 54 -5.60 -1.90 -5.43
C ASN A 54 -5.46 -3.36 -5.85
N GLY A 55 -6.48 -4.17 -5.63
CA GLY A 55 -6.46 -5.58 -5.98
C GLY A 55 -7.57 -6.40 -5.34
N ASN A 56 -7.68 -7.67 -5.73
CA ASN A 56 -8.61 -8.63 -5.15
C ASN A 56 -7.87 -9.66 -4.27
N LEU A 57 -8.62 -10.33 -3.39
CA LEU A 57 -8.09 -11.30 -2.42
C LEU A 57 -7.22 -12.42 -3.03
N ASN A 58 -7.50 -12.82 -4.27
CA ASN A 58 -6.84 -13.95 -4.93
C ASN A 58 -5.74 -13.51 -5.93
N ASP A 59 -5.54 -12.20 -6.09
CA ASP A 59 -4.55 -11.69 -7.03
C ASP A 59 -3.15 -11.80 -6.42
N SER A 60 -2.16 -12.16 -7.24
CA SER A 60 -0.76 -12.14 -6.79
C SER A 60 -0.32 -10.69 -6.55
N VAL A 61 0.29 -10.46 -5.38
CA VAL A 61 0.86 -9.16 -5.01
C VAL A 61 2.35 -9.02 -5.40
N GLN A 62 2.91 -9.99 -6.12
CA GLN A 62 4.35 -10.04 -6.39
C GLN A 62 4.83 -8.81 -7.17
N LYS A 63 4.08 -8.36 -8.19
CA LYS A 63 4.44 -7.17 -8.97
C LYS A 63 4.52 -5.92 -8.10
N GLN A 64 3.64 -5.82 -7.09
CA GLN A 64 3.63 -4.73 -6.14
C GLN A 64 4.82 -4.84 -5.19
N ILE A 65 5.14 -6.05 -4.71
CA ILE A 65 6.36 -6.30 -3.92
C ILE A 65 7.60 -5.82 -4.69
N ASP A 66 7.72 -6.25 -5.95
CA ASP A 66 8.87 -5.90 -6.79
C ASP A 66 8.98 -4.39 -7.01
N PHE A 67 7.85 -3.72 -7.26
CA PHE A 67 7.78 -2.26 -7.37
C PHE A 67 8.25 -1.57 -6.09
N PHE A 68 7.72 -1.93 -4.93
CA PHE A 68 8.11 -1.30 -3.66
C PHE A 68 9.55 -1.60 -3.26
N LYS A 69 10.06 -2.80 -3.54
CA LYS A 69 11.50 -3.11 -3.38
C LYS A 69 12.34 -2.20 -4.24
N SER A 70 11.96 -2.00 -5.51
CA SER A 70 12.71 -1.11 -6.40
C SER A 70 12.75 0.34 -5.89
N ILE A 71 11.69 0.81 -5.21
CA ILE A 71 11.68 2.12 -4.55
C ILE A 71 12.64 2.13 -3.35
N GLU A 72 12.59 1.12 -2.48
CA GLU A 72 13.47 1.03 -1.31
C GLU A 72 14.96 0.97 -1.72
N ASP A 73 15.28 0.14 -2.72
CA ASP A 73 16.64 -0.05 -3.23
C ASP A 73 17.20 1.21 -3.90
N ASN A 74 16.34 2.00 -4.55
CA ASN A 74 16.74 3.20 -5.30
C ASN A 74 16.37 4.51 -4.57
N TYR A 75 15.99 4.43 -3.29
CA TYR A 75 15.40 5.55 -2.57
C TYR A 75 16.24 6.83 -2.65
N SER A 76 17.56 6.73 -2.41
CA SER A 76 18.45 7.91 -2.45
C SER A 76 18.55 8.55 -3.84
N VAL A 77 18.44 7.77 -4.91
CA VAL A 77 18.49 8.30 -6.28
C VAL A 77 17.16 8.99 -6.58
N ILE A 78 16.05 8.34 -6.25
CA ILE A 78 14.69 8.85 -6.45
C ILE A 78 14.50 10.17 -5.70
N THR A 79 14.85 10.23 -4.41
CA THR A 79 14.68 11.45 -3.60
C THR A 79 15.53 12.60 -4.13
N LYS A 80 16.78 12.34 -4.51
CA LYS A 80 17.65 13.38 -5.09
C LYS A 80 17.07 14.01 -6.36
N VAL A 81 16.37 13.22 -7.17
CA VAL A 81 15.76 13.70 -8.43
C VAL A 81 14.42 14.38 -8.15
N ILE A 82 13.61 13.87 -7.22
CA ILE A 82 12.26 14.38 -6.95
C ILE A 82 12.26 15.61 -6.02
N SER A 83 13.18 15.70 -5.05
CA SER A 83 13.21 16.80 -4.07
C SER A 83 13.18 18.20 -4.70
N PRO A 84 14.01 18.53 -5.71
CA PRO A 84 13.96 19.85 -6.34
C PRO A 84 12.60 20.14 -6.99
N LEU A 85 11.95 19.13 -7.59
CA LEU A 85 10.64 19.29 -8.23
C LEU A 85 9.52 19.59 -7.21
N ILE A 86 9.66 19.10 -5.98
CA ILE A 86 8.72 19.40 -4.90
C ILE A 86 9.00 20.79 -4.33
N GLU A 87 10.28 21.13 -4.11
CA GLU A 87 10.68 22.45 -3.61
C GLU A 87 10.34 23.59 -4.58
N ASP A 88 10.32 23.33 -5.89
CA ASP A 88 9.89 24.31 -6.90
C ASP A 88 8.37 24.59 -6.86
N GLU A 89 7.55 23.66 -6.34
CA GLU A 89 6.08 23.78 -6.30
C GLU A 89 5.55 24.44 -5.01
N PHE A 90 6.31 24.43 -3.91
CA PHE A 90 5.89 24.86 -2.57
C PHE A 90 6.78 25.93 -1.95
#